data_AF-R7TRY5-F1
#
_entry.id   AF-R7TRY5-F1
#
_cell.length_a   1.000
_cell.length_b   1.000
_cell.length_c   1.000
_cell.angle_alpha   90.00
_cell.angle_beta   90.00
_cell.angle_gamma   90.00
#
_symmetry.space_group_name_H-M   'P 1'
#
loop_
_entity.id
_entity.type
_entity.pdbx_description
1 polymer ?
#
loop_
_entity_poly.entity_id
_entity_poly.type
_entity_poly.pdbx_seq_one_letter_code
_entity_poly.pdbx_strand_id
1 'polypeptide(L)'
;MTETVTVLPNTTANQTEAMTNMTETVTVSTESTANQTEAITNMTETVTYLTESTASQTEAITDMTETVTVLTITTANQTEAITNMTEPVTDSTEAIANQTQAITDMTETVTVIPNTTSNQTEALTNMTEPVTYLTEFTASQTEAITNMTETVTVLPNTTANQTETITNMTETVTVSTESTANQTEA
;
A
#
# COMPACT_ATOMS: atom_id res chain seq x y z
N MET A 1 17.39 22.50 95.51
CA MET A 1 16.13 22.47 94.73
C MET A 1 16.31 23.23 93.41
N THR A 2 17.26 22.81 92.58
CA THR A 2 17.63 23.59 91.36
C THR A 2 17.76 22.74 90.10
N GLU A 3 17.65 21.41 90.19
CA GLU A 3 17.70 20.53 89.01
C GLU A 3 16.31 20.30 88.40
N THR A 4 15.23 20.41 89.16
CA THR A 4 13.87 20.15 88.65
C THR A 4 13.30 21.29 87.78
N VAL A 5 13.75 22.53 88.00
CA VAL A 5 13.24 23.71 87.27
C VAL A 5 13.99 23.94 85.94
N THR A 6 15.23 23.45 85.79
CA THR A 6 16.02 23.57 84.55
C THR A 6 15.82 22.39 83.60
N VAL A 7 15.43 21.21 84.11
CA VAL A 7 15.16 20.03 83.28
C VAL A 7 13.84 20.17 82.52
N LEU A 8 12.77 20.69 83.15
CA LEU A 8 11.44 20.82 82.53
C LEU A 8 11.41 21.72 81.25
N PRO A 9 12.04 22.91 81.25
CA PRO A 9 12.13 23.77 80.06
C PRO A 9 12.95 23.13 78.94
N ASN A 10 14.06 22.48 79.28
CA ASN A 10 14.91 21.78 78.30
C ASN A 10 14.20 20.57 77.68
N THR A 11 13.45 19.80 78.48
CA THR A 11 12.62 18.70 77.94
C THR A 11 11.52 19.22 77.01
N THR A 12 10.86 20.33 77.36
CA THR A 12 9.80 20.93 76.55
C THR A 12 10.35 21.51 75.23
N ALA A 13 11.53 22.14 75.27
CA ALA A 13 12.22 22.64 74.07
C ALA A 13 12.60 21.50 73.12
N ASN A 14 13.20 20.42 73.64
CA ASN A 14 13.57 19.25 72.85
C ASN A 14 12.35 18.56 72.21
N GLN A 15 11.20 18.51 72.92
CA GLN A 15 9.95 17.98 72.36
C GLN A 15 9.39 18.85 71.24
N THR A 16 9.50 20.18 71.38
CA THR A 16 9.05 21.13 70.35
C THR A 16 9.90 21.03 69.08
N GLU A 17 11.22 20.92 69.24
CA GLU A 17 12.15 20.69 68.13
C GLU A 17 11.87 19.36 67.43
N ALA A 18 11.70 18.28 68.20
CA ALA A 18 11.35 16.96 67.64
C ALA A 18 10.04 17.00 66.84
N MET A 19 9.01 17.68 67.35
CA MET A 19 7.72 17.83 66.65
C MET A 19 7.84 18.69 65.38
N THR A 20 8.71 19.70 65.39
CA THR A 20 9.01 20.53 64.21
C THR A 20 9.69 19.68 63.13
N ASN A 21 10.72 18.92 63.50
CA ASN A 21 11.43 18.01 62.59
C ASN A 21 10.51 16.92 62.03
N MET A 22 9.59 16.38 62.84
CA MET A 22 8.57 15.44 62.37
C MET A 22 7.62 16.09 61.35
N THR A 23 7.19 17.33 61.61
CA THR A 23 6.30 18.07 60.69
C THR A 23 6.99 18.33 59.34
N GLU A 24 8.27 18.71 59.36
CA GLU A 24 9.08 18.88 58.16
C GLU A 24 9.23 17.56 57.39
N THR A 25 9.54 16.47 58.08
CA THR A 25 9.63 15.12 57.48
C THR A 25 8.32 14.72 56.81
N VAL A 26 7.18 14.93 57.48
CA VAL A 26 5.85 14.65 56.91
C VAL A 26 5.56 15.51 55.68
N THR A 27 5.97 16.78 55.71
CA THR A 27 5.80 17.69 54.57
C THR A 27 6.59 17.22 53.36
N VAL A 28 7.87 16.88 53.54
CA VAL A 28 8.73 16.33 52.48
C VAL A 28 8.17 15.01 51.94
N SER A 29 7.70 14.12 52.82
CA SER A 29 7.08 12.86 52.41
C SER A 29 5.81 13.10 51.58
N THR A 30 4.98 14.08 51.96
CA THR A 30 3.75 14.42 51.24
C THR A 30 4.05 14.97 49.85
N GLU A 31 5.03 15.87 49.74
CA GLU A 31 5.50 16.40 48.46
C GLU A 31 6.07 15.28 47.56
N SER A 32 6.86 14.38 48.13
CA SER A 32 7.38 13.21 47.38
C SER A 32 6.26 12.32 46.86
N THR A 33 5.20 12.08 47.65
CA THR A 33 4.04 11.29 47.20
C THR A 33 3.26 12.01 46.10
N ALA A 34 3.11 13.34 46.19
CA ALA A 34 2.47 14.13 45.14
C ALA A 34 3.25 14.03 43.81
N ASN A 35 4.56 14.19 43.85
CA ASN A 35 5.42 14.07 42.67
C ASN A 35 5.37 12.67 42.04
N GLN A 36 5.32 11.61 42.87
CA GLN A 36 5.14 10.24 42.38
C GLN A 36 3.78 10.04 41.70
N THR A 37 2.72 10.63 42.25
CA THR A 37 1.37 10.56 41.67
C THR A 37 1.31 11.25 40.31
N GLU A 38 1.96 12.41 40.19
CA GLU A 38 2.06 13.14 38.91
C GLU A 38 2.85 12.32 37.88
N ALA A 39 3.98 11.72 38.26
CA ALA A 39 4.76 10.85 37.38
C ALA A 39 3.95 9.65 36.85
N ILE A 40 3.19 8.99 37.73
CA ILE A 40 2.30 7.87 37.35
C ILE A 40 1.21 8.34 36.37
N THR A 41 0.65 9.53 36.59
CA THR A 41 -0.37 10.11 35.71
C THR A 41 0.20 10.33 34.30
N ASN A 42 1.37 10.98 34.21
CA ASN A 42 2.06 11.22 32.94
C ASN A 42 2.44 9.92 32.20
N MET A 43 2.87 8.89 32.94
CA MET A 43 3.14 7.57 32.35
C MET A 43 1.86 6.94 31.78
N THR A 44 0.74 7.03 32.50
CA THR A 44 -0.55 6.50 32.05
C THR A 44 -1.04 7.19 30.77
N GLU A 45 -0.89 8.52 30.68
CA GLU A 45 -1.21 9.28 29.47
C GLU A 45 -0.32 8.85 28.29
N THR A 46 0.98 8.64 28.53
CA THR A 46 1.92 8.18 27.50
C THR A 46 1.54 6.79 26.97
N VAL A 47 1.22 5.83 27.85
CA VAL A 47 0.77 4.48 27.47
C VAL A 47 -0.52 4.53 26.65
N THR A 48 -1.46 5.42 27.03
CA THR A 48 -2.71 5.62 26.30
C THR A 48 -2.42 6.10 24.87
N TYR A 49 -1.58 7.13 24.71
CA TYR A 49 -1.20 7.65 23.40
C TYR A 49 -0.50 6.60 22.53
N LEU A 50 0.42 5.81 23.09
CA LEU A 50 1.10 4.74 22.36
C LEU A 50 0.12 3.65 21.88
N THR A 51 -0.86 3.32 22.72
CA THR A 51 -1.92 2.35 22.38
C THR A 51 -2.76 2.86 21.21
N GLU A 52 -3.21 4.12 21.25
CA GLU A 52 -3.97 4.74 20.17
C GLU A 52 -3.15 4.81 18.87
N SER A 53 -1.87 5.17 18.96
CA SER A 53 -0.97 5.20 17.80
C SER A 53 -0.79 3.82 17.17
N THR A 54 -0.61 2.78 17.98
CA THR A 54 -0.49 1.39 17.53
C THR A 54 -1.76 0.91 16.83
N ALA A 55 -2.93 1.28 17.37
CA ALA A 55 -4.22 0.96 16.76
C ALA A 55 -4.36 1.61 15.37
N SER A 56 -4.02 2.91 15.25
CA SER A 56 -4.06 3.62 13.97
C SER A 56 -3.10 3.03 12.93
N GLN A 57 -1.90 2.61 13.34
CA GLN A 57 -0.95 1.94 12.44
C GLN A 57 -1.48 0.58 11.97
N THR A 58 -2.17 -0.17 12.83
CA THR A 58 -2.79 -1.46 12.49
C THR A 58 -3.91 -1.29 11.47
N GLU A 59 -4.73 -0.25 11.61
CA GLU A 59 -5.75 0.10 10.63
C GLU A 59 -5.13 0.43 9.26
N ALA A 60 -4.09 1.27 9.24
CA ALA A 60 -3.37 1.61 8.00
C ALA A 60 -2.75 0.37 7.30
N ILE A 61 -2.20 -0.58 8.07
CA ILE A 61 -1.68 -1.85 7.53
C ILE A 61 -2.82 -2.66 6.87
N THR A 62 -4.00 -2.67 7.50
CA THR A 62 -5.17 -3.38 6.98
C THR A 62 -5.61 -2.79 5.63
N ASP A 63 -5.77 -1.47 5.55
CA ASP A 63 -6.16 -0.77 4.32
C ASP A 63 -5.13 -0.98 3.18
N MET A 64 -3.84 -0.97 3.50
CA MET A 64 -2.78 -1.23 2.53
C MET A 64 -2.81 -2.68 2.04
N THR A 65 -3.11 -3.64 2.91
CA THR A 65 -3.23 -5.06 2.56
C THR A 65 -4.41 -5.29 1.61
N GLU A 66 -5.55 -4.62 1.84
CA GLU A 66 -6.69 -4.63 0.92
C GLU A 66 -6.31 -4.05 -0.45
N THR A 67 -5.59 -2.93 -0.46
CA THR A 67 -5.11 -2.29 -1.70
C THR A 67 -4.20 -3.23 -2.51
N VAL A 68 -3.26 -3.91 -1.86
CA VAL A 68 -2.37 -4.92 -2.50
C VAL A 68 -3.18 -6.07 -3.10
N THR A 69 -4.23 -6.52 -2.40
CA THR A 69 -5.13 -7.57 -2.89
C THR A 69 -5.87 -7.13 -4.16
N VAL A 70 -6.42 -5.91 -4.16
CA VAL A 70 -7.12 -5.33 -5.33
C VAL A 70 -6.18 -5.18 -6.52
N LEU A 71 -4.94 -4.72 -6.31
CA LEU A 71 -3.94 -4.59 -7.38
C LEU A 71 -3.57 -5.94 -8.00
N THR A 72 -3.45 -6.98 -7.16
CA THR A 72 -3.18 -8.34 -7.63
C THR A 72 -4.30 -8.85 -8.54
N ILE A 73 -5.57 -8.68 -8.12
CA ILE A 73 -6.75 -9.05 -8.92
C ILE A 73 -6.80 -8.25 -10.22
N THR A 74 -6.54 -6.94 -10.16
CA THR A 74 -6.54 -6.06 -11.34
C THR A 74 -5.49 -6.50 -12.36
N THR A 75 -4.28 -6.84 -11.90
CA THR A 75 -3.18 -7.33 -12.73
C THR A 75 -3.56 -8.63 -13.43
N ALA A 76 -4.22 -9.55 -12.73
CA ALA A 76 -4.69 -10.81 -13.31
C ALA A 76 -5.74 -10.58 -14.40
N ASN A 77 -6.75 -9.75 -14.12
CA ASN A 77 -7.80 -9.41 -15.08
C ASN A 77 -7.25 -8.72 -16.34
N GLN A 78 -6.27 -7.81 -16.19
CA GLN A 78 -5.64 -7.17 -17.34
C GLN A 78 -4.81 -8.14 -18.17
N THR A 79 -4.12 -9.09 -17.52
CA THR A 79 -3.38 -10.15 -18.20
C THR A 79 -4.30 -11.04 -19.04
N GLU A 80 -5.46 -11.40 -18.48
CA GLU A 80 -6.50 -12.15 -19.19
C GLU A 80 -7.05 -11.35 -20.38
N ALA A 81 -7.33 -10.05 -20.20
CA ALA A 81 -7.79 -9.19 -21.28
C ALA A 81 -6.79 -9.10 -22.44
N ILE A 82 -5.49 -8.94 -22.15
CA ILE A 82 -4.41 -8.97 -23.15
C ILE A 82 -4.42 -10.28 -23.93
N THR A 83 -4.53 -11.41 -23.22
CA THR A 83 -4.58 -12.75 -23.84
C THR A 83 -5.77 -12.87 -24.78
N ASN A 84 -6.97 -12.47 -24.32
CA ASN A 84 -8.20 -12.51 -25.11
C ASN A 84 -8.18 -11.57 -26.34
N MET A 85 -7.40 -10.49 -26.30
CA MET A 85 -7.23 -9.60 -27.46
C MET A 85 -6.18 -10.10 -28.47
N THR A 86 -5.20 -10.88 -28.01
CA THR A 86 -4.07 -11.33 -28.84
C THR A 86 -4.49 -12.38 -29.87
N GLU A 87 -5.41 -13.29 -29.51
CA GLU A 87 -5.90 -14.34 -30.41
C GLU A 87 -6.64 -13.75 -31.64
N PRO A 88 -7.64 -12.87 -31.50
CA PRO A 88 -8.29 -12.23 -32.65
C PRO A 88 -7.36 -11.41 -33.55
N VAL A 89 -6.32 -10.79 -33.00
CA VAL A 89 -5.30 -10.06 -33.77
C VAL A 89 -4.48 -11.02 -34.63
N THR A 90 -4.15 -12.19 -34.08
CA THR A 90 -3.43 -13.24 -34.81
C THR A 90 -4.29 -13.77 -35.97
N ASP A 91 -5.55 -14.09 -35.71
CA ASP A 91 -6.50 -14.55 -36.74
C ASP A 91 -6.71 -13.49 -37.84
N SER A 92 -6.84 -12.22 -37.45
CA SER A 92 -6.99 -11.10 -38.39
C SER A 92 -5.75 -10.95 -39.28
N THR A 93 -4.56 -11.12 -38.71
CA THR A 93 -3.30 -11.09 -39.46
C THR A 93 -3.23 -12.21 -40.50
N GLU A 94 -3.63 -13.43 -40.14
CA GLU A 94 -3.69 -14.55 -41.08
C GLU A 94 -4.73 -14.31 -42.19
N ALA A 95 -5.91 -13.79 -41.85
CA ALA A 95 -6.94 -13.45 -42.82
C ALA A 95 -6.49 -12.40 -43.84
N ILE A 96 -5.80 -11.34 -43.38
CA ILE A 96 -5.20 -10.31 -44.24
C ILE A 96 -4.17 -10.93 -45.20
N ALA A 97 -3.30 -11.81 -44.70
CA ALA A 97 -2.30 -12.47 -45.53
C ALA A 97 -2.94 -13.34 -46.63
N ASN A 98 -3.97 -14.12 -46.28
CA ASN A 98 -4.72 -14.95 -47.23
C ASN A 98 -5.45 -14.10 -48.29
N GLN A 99 -6.09 -13.00 -47.90
CA GLN A 99 -6.75 -12.10 -48.85
C GLN A 99 -5.74 -11.39 -49.77
N THR A 100 -4.58 -10.99 -49.24
CA THR A 100 -3.50 -10.39 -50.02
C THR A 100 -2.97 -11.35 -51.09
N GLN A 101 -2.82 -12.64 -50.74
CA GLN A 101 -2.44 -13.67 -51.72
C GLN A 101 -3.51 -13.84 -52.80
N ALA A 102 -4.80 -13.89 -52.44
CA ALA A 102 -5.88 -14.01 -53.41
C ALA A 102 -5.95 -12.81 -54.39
N ILE A 103 -5.71 -11.59 -53.89
CA ILE A 103 -5.59 -10.37 -54.74
C ILE A 103 -4.41 -10.51 -55.71
N THR A 104 -3.27 -11.03 -55.23
CA THR A 104 -2.06 -11.24 -56.05
C THR A 104 -2.33 -12.23 -57.19
N ASP A 105 -2.89 -13.41 -56.87
CA ASP A 105 -3.21 -14.46 -57.86
C ASP A 105 -4.22 -13.97 -58.91
N MET A 106 -5.23 -13.20 -58.49
CA MET A 106 -6.22 -12.63 -59.40
C MET A 106 -5.61 -11.55 -60.31
N THR A 107 -4.68 -10.74 -59.78
CA THR A 107 -3.95 -9.74 -60.57
C THR A 107 -3.11 -10.41 -61.66
N GLU A 108 -2.39 -11.50 -61.33
CA GLU A 108 -1.65 -12.29 -62.32
C GLU A 108 -2.58 -12.84 -63.41
N THR A 109 -3.74 -13.38 -63.03
CA THR A 109 -4.73 -13.92 -63.97
C THR A 109 -5.26 -12.86 -64.94
N VAL A 110 -5.61 -11.65 -64.45
CA VAL A 110 -6.07 -10.54 -65.29
C VAL A 110 -5.00 -10.13 -66.31
N THR A 111 -3.73 -10.15 -65.91
CA THR A 111 -2.60 -9.81 -66.78
C THR A 111 -2.44 -10.81 -67.94
N VAL A 112 -2.85 -12.06 -67.75
CA VAL A 112 -2.75 -13.15 -68.76
C VAL A 112 -3.96 -13.21 -69.70
N ILE A 113 -5.15 -12.74 -69.29
CA ILE A 113 -6.40 -12.83 -70.08
C ILE A 113 -7.07 -11.45 -70.25
N PRO A 114 -6.65 -10.64 -71.25
CA PRO A 114 -7.11 -9.25 -71.39
C PRO A 114 -8.59 -9.06 -71.75
N ASN A 115 -9.29 -10.12 -72.20
CA ASN A 115 -10.64 -10.01 -72.77
C ASN A 115 -11.79 -9.97 -71.75
N THR A 116 -11.52 -10.07 -70.43
CA THR A 116 -12.52 -10.04 -69.33
C THR A 116 -12.30 -8.91 -68.31
N THR A 117 -11.62 -7.85 -68.74
CA THR A 117 -10.90 -6.89 -67.88
C THR A 117 -11.74 -6.01 -66.95
N SER A 118 -12.96 -5.59 -67.30
CA SER A 118 -13.71 -4.63 -66.46
C SER A 118 -14.19 -5.23 -65.13
N ASN A 119 -14.88 -6.37 -65.17
CA ASN A 119 -15.46 -6.99 -63.97
C ASN A 119 -14.39 -7.53 -63.00
N GLN A 120 -13.25 -7.99 -63.53
CA GLN A 120 -12.15 -8.49 -62.69
C GLN A 120 -11.39 -7.34 -62.01
N THR A 121 -11.25 -6.19 -62.69
CA THR A 121 -10.68 -4.98 -62.09
C THR A 121 -11.55 -4.46 -60.96
N GLU A 122 -12.88 -4.44 -61.15
CA GLU A 122 -13.82 -4.05 -60.10
C GLU A 122 -13.79 -5.02 -58.90
N ALA A 123 -13.68 -6.33 -59.15
CA ALA A 123 -13.49 -7.33 -58.10
C ALA A 123 -12.19 -7.13 -57.31
N LEU A 124 -11.08 -6.80 -57.98
CA LEU A 124 -9.81 -6.46 -57.33
C LEU A 124 -9.94 -5.23 -56.42
N THR A 125 -10.58 -4.16 -56.90
CA THR A 125 -10.82 -2.95 -56.10
C THR A 125 -11.67 -3.27 -54.86
N ASN A 126 -12.77 -4.01 -55.04
CA ASN A 126 -13.66 -4.42 -53.95
C ASN A 126 -12.99 -5.33 -52.91
N MET A 127 -11.93 -6.07 -53.27
CA MET A 127 -11.15 -6.87 -52.32
C MET A 127 -10.05 -6.05 -51.63
N THR A 128 -9.51 -5.02 -52.28
CA THR A 128 -8.38 -4.25 -51.74
C THR A 128 -8.80 -3.34 -50.59
N GLU A 129 -9.94 -2.64 -50.71
CA GLU A 129 -10.40 -1.73 -49.66
C GLU A 129 -10.61 -2.41 -48.29
N PRO A 130 -11.30 -3.57 -48.19
CA PRO A 130 -11.43 -4.29 -46.92
C PRO A 130 -10.09 -4.73 -46.32
N VAL A 131 -9.12 -5.13 -47.16
CA VAL A 131 -7.78 -5.51 -46.70
C VAL A 131 -7.06 -4.33 -46.06
N THR A 132 -7.13 -3.14 -46.68
CA THR A 132 -6.56 -1.92 -46.10
C THR A 132 -7.20 -1.60 -44.75
N TYR A 133 -8.54 -1.63 -44.66
CA TYR A 133 -9.25 -1.38 -43.40
C TYR A 133 -8.88 -2.38 -42.31
N LEU A 134 -8.85 -3.68 -42.61
CA LEU A 134 -8.48 -4.71 -41.65
C LEU A 134 -7.02 -4.55 -41.18
N THR A 135 -6.12 -4.14 -42.08
CA THR A 135 -4.72 -3.85 -41.74
C THR A 135 -4.60 -2.72 -40.74
N GLU A 136 -5.31 -1.60 -40.98
CA GLU A 136 -5.33 -0.45 -40.05
C GLU A 136 -5.94 -0.83 -38.69
N PHE A 137 -7.05 -1.58 -38.70
CA PHE A 137 -7.70 -2.06 -37.49
C PHE A 137 -6.79 -2.98 -36.67
N THR A 138 -6.12 -3.94 -37.32
CA THR A 138 -5.18 -4.87 -36.68
C THR A 138 -3.98 -4.13 -36.10
N ALA A 139 -3.47 -3.11 -36.79
CA ALA A 139 -2.40 -2.27 -36.27
C ALA A 139 -2.82 -1.50 -35.01
N SER A 140 -4.03 -0.92 -35.00
CA SER A 140 -4.57 -0.22 -33.82
C SER A 140 -4.76 -1.16 -32.62
N GLN A 141 -5.26 -2.37 -32.85
CA GLN A 141 -5.39 -3.38 -31.79
C GLN A 141 -4.03 -3.81 -31.23
N THR A 142 -3.02 -3.95 -32.10
CA THR A 142 -1.65 -4.29 -31.69
C THR A 142 -1.04 -3.19 -30.80
N GLU A 143 -1.27 -1.92 -31.14
CA GLU A 143 -0.84 -0.78 -30.32
C GLU A 143 -1.55 -0.78 -28.96
N ALA A 144 -2.86 -1.04 -28.91
CA ALA A 144 -3.61 -1.14 -27.67
C ALA A 144 -3.08 -2.26 -26.76
N ILE A 145 -2.82 -3.45 -27.31
CA ILE A 145 -2.21 -4.58 -26.60
C ILE A 145 -0.84 -4.21 -26.04
N THR A 146 -0.01 -3.51 -26.83
CA THR A 146 1.32 -3.06 -26.41
C THR A 146 1.24 -2.12 -25.20
N ASN A 147 0.39 -1.09 -25.27
CA ASN A 147 0.18 -0.13 -24.17
C ASN A 147 -0.34 -0.80 -22.89
N MET A 148 -1.29 -1.75 -23.03
CA MET A 148 -1.78 -2.53 -21.90
C MET A 148 -0.68 -3.41 -21.29
N THR A 149 0.14 -4.03 -22.13
CA THR A 149 1.27 -4.87 -21.69
C THR A 149 2.27 -4.04 -20.88
N GLU A 150 2.65 -2.86 -21.36
CA GLU A 150 3.53 -1.95 -20.62
C GLU A 150 2.95 -1.61 -19.23
N THR A 151 1.67 -1.29 -19.16
CA THR A 151 0.98 -1.02 -17.88
C THR A 151 1.00 -2.23 -16.95
N VAL A 152 0.72 -3.42 -17.47
CA VAL A 152 0.72 -4.66 -16.67
C VAL A 152 2.13 -5.01 -16.16
N THR A 153 3.18 -4.74 -16.94
CA THR A 153 4.56 -5.09 -16.54
C THR A 153 5.07 -4.32 -15.32
N VAL A 154 4.52 -3.14 -15.00
CA VAL A 154 4.95 -2.35 -13.84
C VAL A 154 4.21 -2.70 -12.55
N LEU A 155 2.99 -3.22 -12.64
CA LEU A 155 2.13 -3.52 -11.46
C LEU A 155 2.74 -4.55 -10.49
N PRO A 156 3.44 -5.62 -10.91
CA PRO A 156 4.10 -6.54 -9.99
C PRO A 156 5.14 -5.85 -9.10
N ASN A 157 5.92 -4.91 -9.66
CA ASN A 157 6.92 -4.16 -8.88
C ASN A 157 6.25 -3.23 -7.87
N THR A 158 5.16 -2.55 -8.26
CA THR A 158 4.37 -1.72 -7.34
C THR A 158 3.81 -2.56 -6.18
N THR A 159 3.26 -3.73 -6.50
CA THR A 159 2.69 -4.68 -5.52
C THR A 159 3.77 -5.18 -4.56
N ALA A 160 4.95 -5.51 -5.06
CA ALA A 160 6.09 -5.95 -4.25
C ALA A 160 6.56 -4.85 -3.27
N ASN A 161 6.72 -3.61 -3.74
CA ASN A 161 7.12 -2.48 -2.91
C ASN A 161 6.11 -2.19 -1.78
N GLN A 162 4.81 -2.29 -2.07
CA GLN A 162 3.77 -2.13 -1.06
C GLN A 162 3.79 -3.26 -0.04
N THR A 163 4.01 -4.49 -0.49
CA THR A 163 4.14 -5.67 0.40
C THR A 163 5.33 -5.52 1.35
N GLU A 164 6.47 -5.02 0.85
CA GLU A 164 7.64 -4.72 1.69
C GLU A 164 7.33 -3.62 2.72
N THR A 165 6.62 -2.56 2.30
CA THR A 165 6.21 -1.48 3.20
C THR A 165 5.30 -2.00 4.32
N ILE A 166 4.31 -2.84 3.99
CA ILE A 166 3.42 -3.49 4.96
C ILE A 166 4.23 -4.33 5.95
N THR A 167 5.22 -5.08 5.46
CA THR A 167 6.09 -5.92 6.30
C THR A 167 6.84 -5.05 7.33
N ASN A 168 7.49 -3.98 6.86
CA ASN A 168 8.24 -3.06 7.73
C ASN A 168 7.33 -2.36 8.76
N MET A 169 6.12 -1.96 8.35
CA MET A 169 5.14 -1.37 9.27
C MET A 169 4.67 -2.39 10.32
N THR A 170 4.45 -3.64 9.92
CA THR A 170 4.05 -4.73 10.82
C THR A 170 5.13 -5.01 11.86
N GLU A 171 6.40 -5.04 11.46
CA GLU A 171 7.53 -5.15 12.39
C GLU A 171 7.56 -3.98 13.38
N THR A 172 7.38 -2.75 12.87
CA THR A 172 7.33 -1.54 13.71
C THR A 172 6.20 -1.60 14.74
N VAL A 173 5.00 -1.99 14.32
CA VAL A 173 3.84 -2.18 15.21
C VAL A 173 4.15 -3.23 16.26
N THR A 174 4.74 -4.36 15.87
CA THR A 174 5.12 -5.44 16.80
C THR A 174 6.05 -4.93 17.90
N VAL A 175 7.10 -4.18 17.53
CA VAL A 175 8.05 -3.57 18.48
C VAL A 175 7.36 -2.54 19.39
N SER A 176 6.51 -1.67 18.84
CA SER A 176 5.75 -0.69 19.62
C SER A 176 4.80 -1.35 20.63
N THR A 177 4.18 -2.45 20.23
CA THR A 177 3.25 -3.21 21.08
C THR A 177 3.99 -3.85 22.26
N GLU A 178 5.14 -4.47 22.00
CA GLU A 178 6.01 -5.04 23.04
C GLU A 178 6.52 -3.96 24.01
N SER A 179 6.96 -2.81 23.50
CA SER A 179 7.40 -1.67 24.30
C SER A 179 6.29 -1.12 25.21
N THR A 180 5.06 -1.05 24.69
CA THR A 180 3.89 -0.57 25.46
C THR A 180 3.49 -1.57 26.55
N ALA A 181 3.55 -2.88 26.25
CA ALA A 181 3.32 -3.94 27.23
C ALA A 181 4.32 -3.85 28.40
N ASN A 182 5.61 -3.70 28.10
CA ASN A 182 6.67 -3.57 29.12
C ASN A 182 6.49 -2.33 30.01
N GLN A 183 5.96 -1.22 29.48
CA GLN A 183 5.66 -0.01 30.25
C GLN A 183 4.41 -0.14 31.15
N THR A 184 3.51 -1.08 30.84
CA THR A 184 2.31 -1.34 31.64
C THR A 184 2.59 -2.31 32.78
N GLU A 185 3.62 -3.16 32.64
CA GLU A 185 4.04 -4.13 33.66
C GLU A 185 5.06 -3.57 34.68
N ALA A 186 5.69 -2.42 34.40
CA ALA A 186 6.69 -1.77 35.24
C ALA A 186 6.07 -0.77 36.25
#